data_AF-A0A7R8UCM4-F1
#
_entry.id   AF-A0A7R8UCM4-F1
#
_cell.length_a   1.000
_cell.length_b   1.000
_cell.length_c   1.000
_cell.angle_alpha   90.00
_cell.angle_beta   90.00
_cell.angle_gamma   90.00
#
_symmetry.space_group_name_H-M   'P 1'
#
loop_
_entity.id
_entity.type
_entity.pdbx_description
1 polymer ?
#
loop_
_entity_poly.entity_id
_entity_poly.type
_entity_poly.pdbx_seq_one_letter_code
_entity_poly.pdbx_strand_id
1 'polypeptide(L)'
;MCSTCANGHVWTVILDIFAGILITILFLHVDDPSKYFIQFSNTIILQLRSLLDSLKGSPVGLKLNVQLNNFFLDCFVYHVDLWATFLVLVSPLIHYLSVPVVVLGFFGLSFQLALLTDVIVFTSLHAQCFYIYTAVLYHVEIVGFRTLWKVVLGKRKNVLKDRVESHDYMNRQLFLATLFFAILLFLFPTVIVYYVVFAFLRTCIYFVTYTLMVMRRFILSFPIRSMVLWIFGHHMNISNIDVNLIEVAHSTLQPVYVFALEVKKSSLLGSVHFWKMDYFDNYLSVDQYLLGIFKGQMMGFTLPKTVK
;
A
#
# COMPACT_ATOMS: atom_id res chain seq x y z
N MET A 1 -6.73 -34.64 -4.66
CA MET A 1 -7.28 -33.50 -3.90
C MET A 1 -7.88 -34.02 -2.60
N CYS A 2 -7.24 -33.75 -1.47
CA CYS A 2 -7.54 -34.40 -0.19
C CYS A 2 -8.82 -33.82 0.44
N SER A 3 -9.86 -34.63 0.65
CA SER A 3 -11.13 -34.22 1.29
C SER A 3 -10.94 -33.72 2.73
N THR A 4 -9.84 -34.10 3.37
CA THR A 4 -9.45 -33.64 4.71
C THR A 4 -8.93 -32.20 4.71
N CYS A 5 -8.32 -31.70 3.62
CA CYS A 5 -7.90 -30.30 3.52
C CYS A 5 -9.10 -29.36 3.37
N ALA A 6 -10.09 -29.74 2.55
CA ALA A 6 -11.33 -28.97 2.36
C ALA A 6 -12.06 -28.74 3.68
N ASN A 7 -12.17 -29.78 4.51
CA ASN A 7 -12.81 -29.68 5.82
C ASN A 7 -12.04 -28.79 6.82
N GLY A 8 -10.73 -28.56 6.63
CA GLY A 8 -9.95 -27.64 7.47
C GLY A 8 -10.32 -26.17 7.26
N HIS A 9 -10.51 -25.78 6.00
CA HIS A 9 -10.88 -24.40 5.64
C HIS A 9 -12.28 -24.02 6.11
N VAL A 10 -13.22 -24.98 6.15
CA VAL A 10 -14.60 -24.73 6.62
C VAL A 10 -14.62 -24.22 8.06
N TRP A 11 -13.81 -24.79 8.96
CA TRP A 11 -13.75 -24.33 10.36
C TRP A 11 -13.20 -22.91 10.50
N THR A 12 -12.21 -22.55 9.68
CA THR A 12 -11.66 -21.18 9.65
C THR A 12 -12.68 -20.18 9.17
N VAL A 13 -13.46 -20.51 8.13
CA VAL A 13 -14.56 -19.67 7.64
C VAL A 13 -15.68 -19.53 8.69
N ILE A 14 -16.06 -20.62 9.38
CA ILE A 14 -17.08 -20.55 10.44
C ILE A 14 -16.64 -19.61 11.58
N LEU A 15 -15.38 -19.71 12.01
CA LEU A 15 -14.86 -18.83 13.06
C LEU A 15 -14.77 -17.36 12.59
N ASP A 16 -14.37 -17.13 11.33
CA ASP A 16 -14.37 -15.80 10.73
C ASP A 16 -15.77 -15.16 10.68
N ILE A 17 -16.79 -15.94 10.31
CA ILE A 17 -18.20 -15.53 10.33
C ILE A 17 -18.65 -15.24 11.77
N PHE A 18 -18.36 -16.13 12.72
CA PHE A 18 -18.74 -15.94 14.13
C PHE A 18 -18.10 -14.68 14.73
N ALA A 19 -16.81 -14.45 14.48
CA ALA A 19 -16.13 -13.24 14.93
C ALA A 19 -16.69 -11.98 14.25
N GLY A 20 -17.04 -12.05 12.95
CA GLY A 20 -17.71 -10.97 12.24
C GLY A 20 -19.09 -10.64 12.83
N ILE A 21 -19.89 -11.65 13.15
CA ILE A 21 -21.20 -11.48 13.82
C ILE A 21 -21.01 -10.77 15.17
N LEU A 22 -20.06 -11.22 16.00
CA LEU A 22 -19.78 -10.61 17.31
C LEU A 22 -19.44 -9.13 17.16
N ILE A 23 -18.53 -8.78 16.25
CA ILE A 23 -18.15 -7.39 15.98
C ILE A 23 -19.32 -6.59 15.43
N THR A 24 -20.14 -7.17 14.55
CA THR A 24 -21.32 -6.49 13.98
C THR A 24 -22.33 -6.16 15.07
N ILE A 25 -22.61 -7.08 15.99
CA ILE A 25 -23.51 -6.84 17.13
C ILE A 25 -22.97 -5.73 18.02
N LEU A 26 -21.65 -5.70 18.27
CA LEU A 26 -21.02 -4.61 19.01
C LEU A 26 -21.19 -3.27 18.29
N PHE A 27 -21.02 -3.21 16.97
CA PHE A 27 -21.23 -1.99 16.17
C PHE A 27 -22.69 -1.54 16.12
N LEU A 28 -23.65 -2.48 16.10
CA LEU A 28 -25.09 -2.16 16.16
C LEU A 28 -25.51 -1.63 17.54
N HIS A 29 -24.75 -1.91 18.59
CA HIS A 29 -24.98 -1.36 19.93
C HIS A 29 -24.45 0.08 20.07
N VAL A 30 -23.59 0.53 19.16
CA VAL A 30 -23.11 1.91 19.10
C VAL A 30 -24.16 2.77 18.40
N ASP A 31 -24.57 3.87 19.05
CA ASP A 31 -25.69 4.71 18.61
C ASP A 31 -25.66 5.11 17.13
N ASP A 32 -24.50 5.51 16.60
CA ASP A 32 -24.41 6.07 15.25
C ASP A 32 -23.00 5.94 14.63
N PRO A 33 -22.70 4.87 13.87
CA PRO A 33 -21.38 4.66 13.25
C PRO A 33 -21.00 5.78 12.27
N SER A 34 -22.00 6.41 11.65
CA SER A 34 -21.83 7.55 10.74
C SER A 34 -21.15 8.75 11.41
N LYS A 35 -21.49 9.04 12.67
CA LYS A 35 -20.93 10.17 13.43
C LYS A 35 -19.43 9.99 13.69
N TYR A 36 -19.01 8.78 14.05
CA TYR A 36 -17.59 8.47 14.27
C TYR A 36 -16.77 8.63 13.00
N PHE A 37 -17.30 8.19 11.84
CA PHE A 37 -16.62 8.37 10.56
C PHE A 37 -16.45 9.84 10.19
N ILE A 38 -17.49 10.66 10.36
CA ILE A 38 -17.44 12.11 10.09
C ILE A 38 -16.46 12.80 11.05
N GLN A 39 -16.50 12.47 12.35
CA GLN A 39 -15.58 13.02 13.34
C GLN A 39 -14.12 12.65 13.04
N PHE A 40 -13.87 11.39 12.66
CA PHE A 40 -12.55 10.95 12.23
C PHE A 40 -12.07 11.73 11.00
N SER A 41 -12.92 11.86 9.98
CA SER A 41 -12.60 12.60 8.76
C SER A 41 -12.31 14.08 9.03
N ASN A 42 -13.07 14.72 9.92
CA ASN A 42 -12.82 16.09 10.37
C ASN A 42 -11.49 16.21 11.13
N THR A 43 -11.14 15.21 11.94
CA THR A 43 -9.85 15.17 12.65
C THR A 43 -8.70 15.11 11.64
N ILE A 44 -8.81 14.30 10.59
CA ILE A 44 -7.81 14.23 9.51
C ILE A 44 -7.67 15.58 8.81
N ILE A 45 -8.78 16.27 8.51
CA ILE A 45 -8.75 17.62 7.93
C ILE A 45 -7.99 18.60 8.83
N LEU A 46 -8.26 18.59 10.13
CA LEU A 46 -7.59 19.47 11.09
C LEU A 46 -6.08 19.18 11.19
N GLN A 47 -5.70 17.90 11.26
CA GLN A 47 -4.29 17.50 11.28
C GLN A 47 -3.55 17.92 10.01
N LEU A 48 -4.22 17.81 8.87
CA LEU A 48 -3.66 18.23 7.60
C LEU A 48 -3.51 19.76 7.51
N ARG A 49 -4.46 20.53 8.02
CA ARG A 49 -4.31 22.00 8.13
C ARG A 49 -3.14 22.36 9.05
N SER A 50 -3.05 21.72 10.21
CA SER A 50 -1.92 21.92 11.14
C SER A 50 -0.58 21.59 10.49
N LEU A 51 -0.52 20.55 9.65
CA LEU A 51 0.67 20.21 8.88
C LEU A 51 1.03 21.32 7.88
N LEU A 52 0.05 21.86 7.14
CA LEU A 52 0.25 22.96 6.21
C LEU A 52 0.67 24.25 6.93
N ASP A 53 0.07 24.57 8.08
CA ASP A 53 0.47 25.70 8.91
C ASP A 53 1.91 25.55 9.43
N SER A 54 2.32 24.33 9.78
CA SER A 54 3.72 24.03 10.11
C SER A 54 4.67 24.26 8.93
N LEU A 55 4.23 24.04 7.69
CA LEU A 55 5.03 24.33 6.49
C LEU A 55 5.18 25.83 6.22
N LYS A 56 4.21 26.64 6.66
CA LYS A 56 4.24 28.11 6.54
C LYS A 56 5.38 28.74 7.33
N GLY A 57 5.68 28.23 8.52
CA GLY A 57 6.68 28.77 9.46
C GLY A 57 8.14 28.41 9.18
N SER A 58 8.46 27.74 8.06
CA SER A 58 9.74 27.05 7.83
C SER A 58 9.98 25.89 8.83
N PRO A 59 9.56 24.65 8.49
CA PRO A 59 9.50 23.52 9.42
C PRO A 59 10.87 23.01 9.91
N VAL A 60 11.98 23.50 9.34
CA VAL A 60 13.36 23.01 9.64
C VAL A 60 14.39 24.16 9.61
N GLY A 61 13.95 25.43 9.61
CA GLY A 61 14.85 26.57 9.37
C GLY A 61 15.43 26.63 7.95
N LEU A 62 14.97 25.75 7.06
CA LEU A 62 15.26 25.83 5.62
C LEU A 62 14.59 27.07 5.04
N LYS A 63 15.38 27.95 4.43
CA LYS A 63 14.86 29.13 3.73
C LYS A 63 14.19 28.70 2.43
N LEU A 64 12.90 28.37 2.53
CA LEU A 64 12.05 28.06 1.39
C LEU A 64 11.88 29.31 0.52
N ASN A 65 11.64 29.10 -0.77
CA ASN A 65 11.25 30.20 -1.66
C ASN A 65 9.87 30.70 -1.22
N VAL A 66 9.78 31.95 -0.78
CA VAL A 66 8.57 32.50 -0.14
C VAL A 66 7.38 32.51 -1.12
N GLN A 67 7.62 32.91 -2.37
CA GLN A 67 6.58 33.00 -3.38
C GLN A 67 6.02 31.61 -3.71
N LEU A 68 6.89 30.63 -3.96
CA LEU A 68 6.48 29.27 -4.27
C LEU A 68 5.82 28.58 -3.07
N ASN A 69 6.35 28.80 -1.86
CA ASN A 69 5.78 28.24 -0.63
C ASN A 69 4.34 28.74 -0.41
N ASN A 70 4.10 30.04 -0.52
CA ASN A 70 2.76 30.61 -0.40
C ASN A 70 1.80 30.07 -1.46
N PHE A 71 2.25 29.96 -2.72
CA PHE A 71 1.45 29.36 -3.78
C PHE A 71 1.04 27.91 -3.46
N PHE A 72 1.96 27.07 -2.96
CA PHE A 72 1.61 25.71 -2.55
C PHE A 72 0.66 25.68 -1.37
N LEU A 73 0.89 26.51 -0.35
CA LEU A 73 0.00 26.60 0.80
C LEU A 73 -1.42 26.95 0.37
N ASP A 74 -1.59 27.99 -0.44
CA ASP A 74 -2.90 28.42 -0.94
C ASP A 74 -3.58 27.30 -1.74
N CYS A 75 -2.84 26.62 -2.61
CA CYS A 75 -3.35 25.51 -3.42
C CYS A 75 -3.78 24.30 -2.56
N PHE A 76 -2.95 23.88 -1.61
CA PHE A 76 -3.24 22.73 -0.76
C PHE A 76 -4.35 23.04 0.25
N VAL A 77 -4.34 24.22 0.87
CA VAL A 77 -5.43 24.65 1.78
C VAL A 77 -6.76 24.69 1.02
N TYR A 78 -6.80 25.26 -0.18
CA TYR A 78 -8.01 25.27 -1.02
C TYR A 78 -8.52 23.86 -1.31
N HIS A 79 -7.63 22.91 -1.61
CA HIS A 79 -8.02 21.53 -1.84
C HIS A 79 -8.51 20.83 -0.57
N VAL A 80 -7.97 21.16 0.59
CA VAL A 80 -8.50 20.69 1.89
C VAL A 80 -9.89 21.26 2.15
N ASP A 81 -10.14 22.53 1.83
CA ASP A 81 -11.47 23.14 1.91
C ASP A 81 -12.46 22.48 0.96
N LEU A 82 -12.02 22.14 -0.25
CA LEU A 82 -12.80 21.38 -1.23
C LEU A 82 -13.20 20.01 -0.67
N TRP A 83 -12.25 19.28 -0.07
CA TRP A 83 -12.52 17.98 0.55
C TRP A 83 -13.46 18.09 1.74
N ALA A 84 -13.30 19.11 2.59
CA ALA A 84 -14.22 19.36 3.70
C ALA A 84 -15.65 19.64 3.21
N THR A 85 -15.78 20.45 2.15
CA THR A 85 -17.08 20.75 1.52
C THR A 85 -17.69 19.48 0.90
N PHE A 86 -16.87 18.64 0.26
CA PHE A 86 -17.30 17.36 -0.27
C PHE A 86 -17.81 16.42 0.83
N LEU A 87 -17.15 16.34 1.97
CA LEU A 87 -17.63 15.53 3.11
C LEU A 87 -18.96 16.04 3.65
N VAL A 88 -19.18 17.34 3.73
CA VAL A 88 -20.49 17.91 4.12
C VAL A 88 -21.58 17.52 3.11
N LEU A 89 -21.28 17.62 1.81
CA LEU A 89 -22.20 17.23 0.75
C LEU A 89 -22.56 15.73 0.79
N VAL A 90 -21.59 14.88 1.09
CA VAL A 90 -21.75 13.41 1.11
C VAL A 90 -22.21 12.90 2.48
N SER A 91 -22.21 13.74 3.53
CA SER A 91 -22.70 13.42 4.88
C SER A 91 -24.05 12.71 4.93
N PRO A 92 -25.13 13.14 4.22
CA PRO A 92 -26.38 12.40 4.22
C PRO A 92 -26.20 10.98 3.66
N LEU A 93 -25.44 10.83 2.57
CA LEU A 93 -25.16 9.52 1.98
C LEU A 93 -24.38 8.62 2.95
N ILE A 94 -23.41 9.16 3.69
CA ILE A 94 -22.69 8.42 4.75
C ILE A 94 -23.66 7.93 5.82
N HIS A 95 -24.60 8.76 6.24
CA HIS A 95 -25.61 8.37 7.23
C HIS A 95 -26.50 7.24 6.69
N TYR A 96 -27.04 7.39 5.47
CA TYR A 96 -27.88 6.37 4.84
C TYR A 96 -27.15 5.04 4.57
N LEU A 97 -25.89 5.07 4.15
CA LEU A 97 -25.10 3.87 3.85
C LEU A 97 -24.49 3.20 5.08
N SER A 98 -24.43 3.88 6.23
CA SER A 98 -23.77 3.36 7.43
C SER A 98 -24.37 2.05 7.93
N VAL A 99 -25.71 1.95 8.00
CA VAL A 99 -26.40 0.74 8.48
C VAL A 99 -26.22 -0.44 7.51
N PRO A 100 -26.46 -0.31 6.19
CA PRO A 100 -26.17 -1.38 5.24
C PRO A 100 -24.73 -1.88 5.32
N VAL A 101 -23.74 -0.99 5.43
CA VAL A 101 -22.32 -1.36 5.54
C VAL A 101 -22.03 -2.17 6.80
N VAL A 102 -22.62 -1.80 7.94
CA VAL A 102 -22.50 -2.58 9.18
C VAL A 102 -23.17 -3.94 9.05
N VAL A 103 -24.36 -4.02 8.43
CA VAL A 103 -25.08 -5.29 8.21
C VAL A 103 -24.30 -6.24 7.30
N LEU A 104 -23.60 -5.73 6.27
CA LEU A 104 -22.72 -6.58 5.46
C LEU A 104 -21.58 -7.21 6.29
N GLY A 105 -21.32 -6.72 7.51
CA GLY A 105 -20.39 -7.34 8.45
C GLY A 105 -20.74 -8.76 8.88
N PHE A 106 -21.99 -9.21 8.71
CA PHE A 106 -22.41 -10.59 9.00
C PHE A 106 -21.73 -11.65 8.12
N PHE A 107 -21.13 -11.25 6.99
CA PHE A 107 -20.39 -12.17 6.12
C PHE A 107 -19.01 -12.59 6.67
N GLY A 108 -18.53 -11.96 7.75
CA GLY A 108 -17.31 -12.36 8.46
C GLY A 108 -16.34 -11.21 8.72
N LEU A 109 -15.41 -11.43 9.66
CA LEU A 109 -14.40 -10.45 10.08
C LEU A 109 -13.49 -10.08 8.90
N SER A 110 -13.09 -11.06 8.11
CA SER A 110 -12.23 -10.85 6.94
C SER A 110 -12.89 -9.93 5.89
N PHE A 111 -14.22 -10.01 5.77
CA PHE A 111 -15.00 -9.11 4.92
C PHE A 111 -15.07 -7.69 5.51
N GLN A 112 -15.27 -7.55 6.83
CA GLN A 112 -15.22 -6.25 7.51
C GLN A 112 -13.87 -5.55 7.35
N LEU A 113 -12.74 -6.29 7.45
CA LEU A 113 -11.40 -5.73 7.22
C LEU A 113 -11.21 -5.28 5.77
N ALA A 114 -11.82 -5.98 4.80
CA ALA A 114 -11.80 -5.57 3.41
C ALA A 114 -12.56 -4.24 3.22
N LEU A 115 -13.79 -4.14 3.75
CA LEU A 115 -14.56 -2.90 3.72
C LEU A 115 -13.84 -1.74 4.42
N LEU A 116 -13.21 -1.99 5.57
CA LEU A 116 -12.42 -0.98 6.29
C LEU A 116 -11.25 -0.48 5.43
N THR A 117 -10.58 -1.39 4.72
CA THR A 117 -9.49 -1.02 3.81
C THR A 117 -10.01 -0.13 2.68
N ASP A 118 -11.16 -0.45 2.09
CA ASP A 118 -11.76 0.35 1.01
C ASP A 118 -12.16 1.74 1.50
N VAL A 119 -12.74 1.84 2.71
CA VAL A 119 -13.09 3.12 3.36
C VAL A 119 -11.85 3.97 3.63
N ILE A 120 -10.74 3.37 4.10
CA ILE A 120 -9.46 4.08 4.33
C ILE A 120 -8.91 4.60 3.00
N VAL A 121 -8.91 3.77 1.95
CA VAL A 121 -8.43 4.17 0.61
C VAL A 121 -9.26 5.35 0.09
N PHE A 122 -10.60 5.26 0.15
CA PHE A 122 -11.50 6.33 -0.27
C PHE A 122 -11.27 7.63 0.52
N THR A 123 -11.20 7.52 1.85
CA THR A 123 -10.98 8.68 2.73
C THR A 123 -9.63 9.33 2.46
N SER A 124 -8.61 8.53 2.12
CA SER A 124 -7.25 9.00 1.85
C SER A 124 -7.03 9.59 0.44
N LEU A 125 -8.07 9.67 -0.40
CA LEU A 125 -7.95 10.12 -1.79
C LEU A 125 -7.32 11.53 -1.87
N HIS A 126 -7.75 12.47 -1.03
CA HIS A 126 -7.20 13.82 -0.99
C HIS A 126 -5.69 13.84 -0.73
N ALA A 127 -5.19 12.99 0.18
CA ALA A 127 -3.77 12.84 0.46
C ALA A 127 -3.00 12.24 -0.73
N GLN A 128 -3.62 11.31 -1.46
CA GLN A 128 -3.04 10.73 -2.68
C GLN A 128 -2.93 11.78 -3.80
N CYS A 129 -3.92 12.65 -3.95
CA CYS A 129 -3.87 13.78 -4.88
C CYS A 129 -2.68 14.70 -4.59
N PHE A 130 -2.42 15.06 -3.32
CA PHE A 130 -1.27 15.90 -2.97
C PHE A 130 0.07 15.26 -3.31
N TYR A 131 0.21 13.96 -3.03
CA TYR A 131 1.39 13.23 -3.43
C TYR A 131 1.56 13.26 -4.96
N ILE A 132 0.50 13.03 -5.74
CA ILE A 132 0.60 13.03 -7.21
C ILE A 132 1.03 14.40 -7.72
N TYR A 133 0.43 15.48 -7.22
CA TYR A 133 0.80 16.85 -7.62
C TYR A 133 2.27 17.15 -7.34
N THR A 134 2.74 16.82 -6.14
CA THR A 134 4.14 17.06 -5.75
C THR A 134 5.13 16.12 -6.44
N ALA A 135 4.76 14.86 -6.69
CA ALA A 135 5.58 13.92 -7.43
C ALA A 135 5.76 14.33 -8.90
N VAL A 136 4.70 14.80 -9.54
CA VAL A 136 4.76 15.35 -10.90
C VAL A 136 5.70 16.56 -10.94
N LEU A 137 5.54 17.47 -9.98
CA LEU A 137 6.38 18.65 -9.92
C LEU A 137 7.86 18.33 -9.67
N TYR A 138 8.13 17.45 -8.71
CA TYR A 138 9.48 16.95 -8.43
C TYR A 138 10.11 16.32 -9.68
N HIS A 139 9.34 15.52 -10.43
CA HIS A 139 9.82 14.93 -11.67
C HIS A 139 10.15 16.00 -12.73
N VAL A 140 9.29 17.00 -12.90
CA VAL A 140 9.53 18.13 -13.82
C VAL A 140 10.81 18.87 -13.43
N GLU A 141 11.02 19.15 -12.15
CA GLU A 141 12.23 19.82 -11.68
C GLU A 141 13.50 18.99 -11.91
N ILE A 142 13.49 17.69 -11.61
CA ILE A 142 14.66 16.82 -11.83
C ILE A 142 15.00 16.72 -13.32
N VAL A 143 13.99 16.59 -14.19
CA VAL A 143 14.21 16.56 -15.65
C VAL A 143 14.74 17.92 -16.12
N GLY A 144 14.14 19.02 -15.67
CA GLY A 144 14.57 20.39 -15.98
C GLY A 144 16.01 20.66 -15.54
N PHE A 145 16.37 20.23 -14.33
CA PHE A 145 17.74 20.35 -13.81
C PHE A 145 18.74 19.57 -14.66
N ARG A 146 18.43 18.31 -15.01
CA ARG A 146 19.31 17.48 -15.84
C ARG A 146 19.50 18.01 -17.25
N THR A 147 18.48 18.62 -17.85
CA THR A 147 18.58 19.18 -19.20
C THR A 147 19.36 20.49 -19.18
N LEU A 148 19.02 21.41 -18.27
CA LEU A 148 19.72 22.69 -18.14
C LEU A 148 21.17 22.52 -17.73
N TRP A 149 21.49 21.56 -16.85
CA TRP A 149 22.87 21.25 -16.48
C TRP A 149 23.73 20.88 -17.71
N LYS A 150 23.18 20.12 -18.66
CA LYS A 150 23.90 19.79 -19.90
C LYS A 150 24.10 21.03 -20.76
N VAL A 151 23.09 21.87 -20.90
CA VAL A 151 23.18 23.12 -21.68
C VAL A 151 24.21 24.08 -21.08
N VAL A 152 24.24 24.24 -19.75
CA VAL A 152 25.24 25.06 -19.04
C VAL A 152 26.66 24.54 -19.27
N LEU A 153 26.84 23.23 -19.43
CA LEU A 153 28.12 22.61 -19.77
C LEU A 153 28.44 22.58 -21.27
N GLY A 154 27.63 23.21 -22.13
CA GLY A 154 27.82 23.19 -23.58
C GLY A 154 27.57 21.81 -24.23
N LYS A 155 26.73 20.97 -23.61
CA LYS A 155 26.43 19.60 -24.05
C LYS A 155 24.98 19.45 -24.47
N ARG A 156 24.73 18.69 -25.54
CA ARG A 156 23.40 18.37 -26.08
C ARG A 156 23.21 16.86 -26.19
N LYS A 157 22.04 16.33 -25.80
CA LYS A 157 21.68 14.93 -26.09
C LYS A 157 21.19 14.83 -27.53
N ASN A 158 21.85 14.00 -28.33
CA ASN A 158 21.40 13.65 -29.68
C ASN A 158 20.43 12.46 -29.59
N VAL A 159 19.15 12.69 -29.88
CA VAL A 159 18.11 11.65 -29.79
C VAL A 159 18.31 10.56 -30.84
N LEU A 160 18.87 10.89 -32.01
CA LEU A 160 19.06 9.95 -33.12
C LEU A 160 20.19 8.95 -32.85
N LYS A 161 21.21 9.35 -32.09
CA LYS A 161 22.41 8.53 -31.79
C LYS A 161 22.49 8.11 -30.32
N ASP A 162 21.46 8.42 -29.54
CA ASP A 162 21.35 8.23 -28.08
C ASP A 162 22.61 8.58 -27.26
N ARG A 163 23.38 9.58 -27.71
CA ARG A 163 24.63 10.01 -27.07
C ARG A 163 24.63 11.50 -26.72
N VAL A 164 25.44 11.89 -25.75
CA VAL A 164 25.66 13.29 -25.38
C VAL A 164 26.85 13.83 -26.16
N GLU A 165 26.66 14.92 -26.87
CA GLU A 165 27.66 15.54 -27.75
C GLU A 165 27.91 16.98 -27.29
N SER A 166 29.11 17.51 -27.54
CA SER A 166 29.38 18.94 -27.39
C SER A 166 28.58 19.71 -28.44
N HIS A 167 28.06 20.88 -28.06
CA HIS A 167 27.31 21.75 -28.96
C HIS A 167 27.67 23.21 -28.66
N ASP A 168 28.00 23.95 -29.71
CA ASP A 168 28.34 25.36 -29.61
C ASP A 168 27.07 26.21 -29.46
N TYR A 169 26.66 26.42 -28.22
CA TYR A 169 25.56 27.32 -27.89
C TYR A 169 26.00 28.78 -28.03
N MET A 170 25.10 29.65 -28.51
CA MET A 170 25.36 31.09 -28.50
C MET A 170 25.42 31.63 -27.07
N ASN A 171 26.25 32.64 -26.81
CA ASN A 171 26.37 33.28 -25.47
C ASN A 171 25.02 33.68 -24.85
N ARG A 172 24.07 34.18 -25.66
CA ARG A 172 22.71 34.53 -25.21
C ARG A 172 21.91 33.32 -24.72
N GLN A 173 22.06 32.17 -25.37
CA GLN A 173 21.37 30.93 -24.98
C GLN A 173 21.96 30.38 -23.69
N LEU A 174 23.29 30.41 -23.55
CA LEU A 174 23.97 29.96 -22.33
C LEU A 174 23.61 30.82 -21.12
N PHE A 175 23.52 32.15 -21.32
CA PHE A 175 23.05 33.08 -20.29
C PHE A 175 21.63 32.75 -19.82
N LEU A 176 20.70 32.57 -20.76
CA LEU A 176 19.32 32.23 -20.44
C LEU A 176 19.20 30.87 -19.73
N ALA A 177 19.96 29.86 -20.17
CA ALA A 177 20.01 28.55 -19.53
C ALA A 177 20.54 28.64 -18.10
N THR A 178 21.57 29.45 -17.87
CA THR A 178 22.13 29.69 -16.52
C THR A 178 21.12 30.39 -15.62
N LEU A 179 20.35 31.36 -16.15
CA LEU A 179 19.28 32.04 -15.41
C LEU A 179 18.17 31.06 -15.00
N PHE A 180 17.65 30.26 -15.93
CA PHE A 180 16.64 29.25 -15.61
C PHE A 180 17.17 28.18 -14.66
N PHE A 181 18.43 27.77 -14.82
CA PHE A 181 19.08 26.83 -13.91
C PHE A 181 19.15 27.39 -12.49
N ALA A 182 19.55 28.65 -12.32
CA ALA A 182 19.56 29.32 -11.02
C ALA A 182 18.16 29.41 -10.40
N ILE A 183 17.13 29.78 -11.19
CA ILE A 183 15.73 29.80 -10.73
C ILE A 183 15.32 28.42 -10.23
N LEU A 184 15.47 27.36 -11.04
CA LEU A 184 15.12 26.00 -10.63
C LEU A 184 15.87 25.57 -9.37
N LEU A 185 17.16 25.90 -9.26
CA LEU A 185 17.98 25.58 -8.08
C LEU A 185 17.44 26.26 -6.80
N PHE A 186 16.88 27.47 -6.91
CA PHE A 186 16.25 28.14 -5.77
C PHE A 186 14.84 27.63 -5.45
N LEU A 187 14.12 27.08 -6.43
CA LEU A 187 12.78 26.50 -6.23
C LEU A 187 12.85 25.08 -5.64
N PHE A 188 13.87 24.32 -6.04
CA PHE A 188 14.07 22.91 -5.74
C PHE A 188 13.96 22.52 -4.25
N PRO A 189 14.56 23.26 -3.28
CA PRO A 189 14.41 22.94 -1.86
C PRO A 189 12.95 22.94 -1.40
N THR A 190 12.15 23.84 -1.97
CA THR A 190 10.73 23.94 -1.61
C THR A 190 9.97 22.73 -2.11
N VAL A 191 10.13 22.36 -3.38
CA VAL A 191 9.44 21.20 -3.96
C VAL A 191 9.84 19.90 -3.27
N ILE A 192 11.11 19.70 -2.93
CA ILE A 192 11.53 18.51 -2.17
C ILE A 192 10.82 18.42 -0.82
N VAL A 193 10.76 19.52 -0.05
CA VAL A 193 10.13 19.50 1.28
C VAL A 193 8.67 19.05 1.19
N TYR A 194 7.90 19.65 0.26
CA TYR A 194 6.51 19.25 0.04
C TYR A 194 6.38 17.81 -0.43
N TYR A 195 7.22 17.39 -1.38
CA TYR A 195 7.23 16.02 -1.88
C TYR A 195 7.51 15.01 -0.75
N VAL A 196 8.52 15.24 0.09
CA VAL A 196 8.88 14.34 1.20
C VAL A 196 7.75 14.25 2.23
N VAL A 197 7.13 15.38 2.60
CA VAL A 197 6.04 15.40 3.58
C VAL A 197 4.83 14.61 3.09
N PHE A 198 4.39 14.81 1.84
CA PHE A 198 3.25 14.05 1.30
C PHE A 198 3.61 12.60 0.93
N ALA A 199 4.86 12.32 0.56
CA ALA A 199 5.35 10.96 0.39
C ALA A 199 5.34 10.19 1.72
N PHE A 200 5.70 10.84 2.82
CA PHE A 200 5.59 10.27 4.16
C PHE A 200 4.12 9.97 4.52
N LEU A 201 3.21 10.92 4.31
CA LEU A 201 1.78 10.71 4.54
C LEU A 201 1.23 9.51 3.72
N ARG A 202 1.59 9.43 2.43
CA ARG A 202 1.23 8.30 1.56
C ARG A 202 1.79 6.98 2.07
N THR A 203 3.01 6.99 2.60
CA THR A 203 3.68 5.82 3.16
C THR A 203 2.97 5.33 4.43
N CYS A 204 2.54 6.24 5.31
CA CYS A 204 1.75 5.90 6.49
C CYS A 204 0.42 5.22 6.10
N ILE A 205 -0.30 5.78 5.12
CA ILE A 205 -1.56 5.19 4.61
C ILE A 205 -1.32 3.80 4.02
N TYR A 206 -0.24 3.64 3.25
CA TYR A 206 0.15 2.34 2.70
C TYR A 206 0.46 1.33 3.81
N PHE A 207 1.17 1.74 4.87
CA PHE A 207 1.47 0.85 5.99
C PHE A 207 0.19 0.38 6.70
N VAL A 208 -0.77 1.28 6.95
CA VAL A 208 -2.06 0.93 7.57
C VAL A 208 -2.87 -0.02 6.69
N THR A 209 -2.96 0.23 5.39
CA THR A 209 -3.71 -0.67 4.48
C THR A 209 -3.01 -2.02 4.32
N TYR A 210 -1.68 -2.03 4.32
CA TYR A 210 -0.88 -3.24 4.29
C TYR A 210 -1.04 -4.08 5.58
N THR A 211 -1.05 -3.46 6.76
CA THR A 211 -1.25 -4.19 8.03
C THR A 211 -2.63 -4.82 8.09
N LEU A 212 -3.69 -4.10 7.69
CA LEU A 212 -5.05 -4.65 7.60
C LEU A 212 -5.13 -5.83 6.63
N MET A 213 -4.47 -5.73 5.48
CA MET A 213 -4.38 -6.82 4.51
C MET A 213 -3.66 -8.05 5.08
N VAL A 214 -2.56 -7.86 5.81
CA VAL A 214 -1.83 -8.95 6.48
C VAL A 214 -2.70 -9.58 7.57
N MET A 215 -3.40 -8.78 8.39
CA MET A 215 -4.34 -9.28 9.40
C MET A 215 -5.46 -10.12 8.76
N ARG A 216 -6.07 -9.63 7.68
CA ARG A 216 -7.11 -10.37 6.93
C ARG A 216 -6.59 -11.72 6.44
N ARG A 217 -5.38 -11.74 5.87
CA ARG A 217 -4.76 -12.99 5.40
C ARG A 217 -4.47 -13.94 6.54
N PHE A 218 -3.97 -13.43 7.67
CA PHE A 218 -3.69 -14.22 8.86
C PHE A 218 -4.95 -14.93 9.36
N ILE A 219 -6.08 -14.24 9.41
CA ILE A 219 -7.36 -14.84 9.82
C ILE A 219 -7.77 -15.98 8.89
N LEU A 220 -7.72 -15.78 7.57
CA LEU A 220 -8.14 -16.78 6.58
C LEU A 220 -7.21 -17.99 6.47
N SER A 221 -5.94 -17.83 6.81
CA SER A 221 -4.94 -18.90 6.74
C SER A 221 -4.73 -19.63 8.07
N PHE A 222 -5.41 -19.19 9.14
CA PHE A 222 -5.21 -19.75 10.47
C PHE A 222 -5.69 -21.22 10.55
N PRO A 223 -4.83 -22.18 10.94
CA PRO A 223 -5.12 -23.62 10.91
C PRO A 223 -5.89 -24.05 12.17
N ILE A 224 -7.10 -23.49 12.35
CA ILE A 224 -7.96 -23.72 13.54
C ILE A 224 -8.16 -25.20 13.79
N ARG A 225 -8.53 -25.95 12.75
CA ARG A 225 -8.85 -27.37 12.88
C ARG A 225 -7.68 -28.19 13.41
N SER A 226 -6.47 -27.92 12.94
CA SER A 226 -5.26 -28.63 13.39
C SER A 226 -4.97 -28.33 14.86
N MET A 227 -5.17 -27.09 15.30
CA MET A 227 -5.01 -26.70 16.70
C MET A 227 -6.06 -27.36 17.60
N VAL A 228 -7.33 -27.38 17.18
CA VAL A 228 -8.42 -28.01 17.92
C VAL A 228 -8.18 -29.51 18.08
N LEU A 229 -7.82 -30.22 17.00
CA LEU A 229 -7.50 -31.66 17.05
C LEU A 229 -6.29 -31.95 17.94
N TRP A 230 -5.28 -31.08 17.91
CA TRP A 230 -4.10 -31.20 18.77
C TRP A 230 -4.44 -31.00 20.25
N ILE A 231 -5.30 -30.04 20.60
CA ILE A 231 -5.78 -29.81 21.98
C ILE A 231 -6.57 -31.02 22.50
N PHE A 232 -7.39 -31.63 21.64
CA PHE A 232 -8.15 -32.84 22.00
C PHE A 232 -7.33 -34.14 21.94
N GLY A 233 -6.00 -34.06 21.83
CA GLY A 233 -5.10 -35.21 21.91
C GLY A 233 -5.05 -36.08 20.65
N HIS A 234 -5.68 -35.65 19.55
CA HIS A 234 -5.64 -36.35 18.27
C HIS A 234 -4.38 -35.96 17.48
N HIS A 235 -3.24 -36.58 17.83
CA HIS A 235 -1.94 -36.28 17.23
C HIS A 235 -1.72 -36.92 15.84
N MET A 236 -2.55 -37.90 15.47
CA MET A 236 -2.48 -38.64 14.21
C MET A 236 -3.56 -38.11 13.26
N ASN A 237 -3.17 -37.33 12.26
CA ASN A 237 -4.04 -36.94 11.16
C ASN A 237 -3.60 -37.70 9.90
N ILE A 238 -4.54 -38.30 9.17
CA ILE A 238 -4.29 -39.04 7.92
C ILE A 238 -3.57 -38.17 6.88
N SER A 239 -3.72 -36.84 6.97
CA SER A 239 -3.02 -35.87 6.11
C SER A 239 -1.50 -35.76 6.36
N ASN A 240 -0.97 -36.34 7.43
CA ASN A 240 0.47 -36.28 7.76
C ASN A 240 1.23 -37.55 7.34
N ILE A 241 0.55 -38.43 6.62
CA ILE A 241 1.12 -39.65 6.06
C ILE A 241 1.51 -39.34 4.61
N ASP A 242 2.79 -39.10 4.37
CA ASP A 242 3.32 -39.02 3.00
C ASP A 242 3.61 -40.45 2.54
N VAL A 243 3.00 -40.85 1.43
CA VAL A 243 3.25 -42.14 0.78
C VAL A 243 4.29 -41.90 -0.30
N ASN A 244 5.54 -42.26 0.00
CA ASN A 244 6.63 -42.19 -0.96
C ASN A 244 6.78 -43.56 -1.63
N LEU A 245 6.76 -43.58 -2.96
CA LEU A 245 7.11 -44.77 -3.73
C LEU A 245 8.63 -44.88 -3.76
N ILE A 246 9.17 -45.89 -3.07
CA ILE A 246 10.60 -46.19 -3.11
C ILE A 246 10.79 -47.40 -4.04
N GLU A 247 11.61 -47.23 -5.07
CA GLU A 247 12.01 -48.32 -5.96
C GLU A 247 13.19 -49.07 -5.31
N VAL A 248 12.97 -50.33 -4.93
CA VAL A 248 13.89 -51.04 -4.02
C VAL A 248 14.97 -51.85 -4.75
N ALA A 249 14.83 -52.14 -6.05
CA ALA A 249 15.91 -52.81 -6.79
C ALA A 249 15.83 -52.65 -8.32
N HIS A 250 16.96 -52.29 -8.94
CA HIS A 250 17.23 -52.43 -10.38
C HIS A 250 17.96 -53.76 -10.65
N SER A 251 17.28 -54.90 -10.56
CA SER A 251 17.83 -56.11 -11.20
C SER A 251 16.74 -57.10 -11.63
N THR A 252 16.66 -57.23 -12.95
CA THR A 252 15.98 -58.21 -13.81
C THR A 252 14.45 -58.22 -13.89
N LEU A 253 13.99 -57.70 -15.03
CA LEU A 253 12.71 -57.84 -15.75
C LEU A 253 11.45 -57.11 -15.23
N GLN A 254 11.29 -56.75 -13.95
CA GLN A 254 10.21 -55.84 -13.51
C GLN A 254 10.63 -55.00 -12.29
N PRO A 255 10.39 -53.67 -12.27
CA PRO A 255 10.66 -52.84 -11.10
C PRO A 255 9.70 -53.17 -9.96
N VAL A 256 10.24 -53.49 -8.79
CA VAL A 256 9.46 -53.71 -7.55
C VAL A 256 9.40 -52.40 -6.78
N TYR A 257 8.20 -51.83 -6.72
CA TYR A 257 7.92 -50.62 -5.96
C TYR A 257 7.42 -51.00 -4.56
N VAL A 258 8.00 -50.38 -3.53
CA VAL A 258 7.53 -50.50 -2.14
C VAL A 258 6.97 -49.14 -1.72
N PHE A 259 5.76 -49.16 -1.16
CA PHE A 259 5.17 -47.97 -0.54
C PHE A 259 5.81 -47.75 0.82
N ALA A 260 6.63 -46.71 0.95
CA ALA A 260 7.13 -46.24 2.23
C ALA A 260 6.16 -45.21 2.80
N LEU A 261 5.61 -45.53 3.97
CA LEU A 261 4.75 -44.64 4.74
C LEU A 261 5.65 -43.83 5.68
N GLU A 262 5.88 -42.56 5.36
CA GLU A 262 6.60 -41.66 6.25
C GLU A 262 5.60 -40.82 7.05
N VAL A 263 5.54 -41.07 8.35
CA VAL A 263 4.65 -40.32 9.25
C VAL A 263 5.37 -39.07 9.72
N LYS A 264 5.03 -37.91 9.15
CA LYS A 264 5.53 -36.62 9.65
C LYS A 264 4.89 -36.34 11.01
N LYS A 265 5.73 -36.18 12.04
CA LYS A 265 5.27 -35.78 13.38
C LYS A 265 4.54 -34.45 13.27
N SER A 266 3.32 -34.37 13.79
CA SER A 266 2.47 -33.17 13.82
C SER A 266 3.07 -32.12 14.76
N SER A 267 4.15 -31.46 14.35
CA SER A 267 4.66 -30.29 15.07
C SER A 267 3.76 -29.09 14.74
N LEU A 268 3.34 -28.36 15.77
CA LEU A 268 2.64 -27.08 15.66
C LEU A 268 3.33 -26.13 14.67
N LEU A 269 4.66 -26.21 14.59
CA LEU A 269 5.52 -25.40 13.71
C LEU A 269 5.68 -25.96 12.28
N GLY A 270 5.51 -27.26 12.06
CA GLY A 270 5.56 -27.86 10.72
C GLY A 270 4.38 -27.43 9.86
N SER A 271 3.21 -27.22 10.50
CA SER A 271 2.07 -26.57 9.87
C SER A 271 2.36 -25.09 9.56
N VAL A 272 3.31 -24.43 10.24
CA VAL A 272 3.81 -23.06 9.99
C VAL A 272 4.79 -23.00 8.81
N HIS A 273 5.48 -24.10 8.49
CA HIS A 273 6.37 -24.19 7.33
C HIS A 273 5.66 -24.44 5.99
N PHE A 274 4.39 -24.89 6.00
CA PHE A 274 3.51 -24.95 4.82
C PHE A 274 3.03 -23.55 4.36
N TRP A 275 3.38 -22.49 5.11
CA TRP A 275 3.07 -21.10 4.80
C TRP A 275 4.08 -20.57 3.79
N LYS A 276 4.29 -21.34 2.72
CA LYS A 276 5.02 -20.83 1.58
C LYS A 276 4.22 -19.63 1.07
N MET A 277 4.88 -18.47 1.16
CA MET A 277 4.40 -17.13 0.85
C MET A 277 4.05 -16.94 -0.64
N ASP A 278 3.47 -17.94 -1.30
CA ASP A 278 3.23 -17.95 -2.75
C ASP A 278 2.04 -17.03 -3.16
N TYR A 279 1.35 -16.42 -2.19
CA TYR A 279 0.26 -15.45 -2.42
C TYR A 279 0.71 -13.97 -2.31
N PHE A 280 1.98 -13.68 -2.05
CA PHE A 280 2.49 -12.30 -2.00
C PHE A 280 2.65 -11.64 -3.38
N ASP A 281 2.48 -12.39 -4.47
CA ASP A 281 2.93 -11.93 -5.78
C ASP A 281 2.13 -10.79 -6.40
N ASN A 282 0.88 -10.57 -6.00
CA ASN A 282 0.02 -9.53 -6.59
C ASN A 282 0.14 -8.14 -5.95
N TYR A 283 0.86 -8.01 -4.83
CA TYR A 283 1.09 -6.72 -4.18
C TYR A 283 2.54 -6.27 -4.35
N LEU A 284 2.74 -4.97 -4.57
CA LEU A 284 4.07 -4.39 -4.61
C LEU A 284 4.76 -4.67 -3.27
N SER A 285 5.92 -5.31 -3.30
CA SER A 285 6.70 -5.57 -2.09
C SER A 285 7.19 -4.24 -1.51
N VAL A 286 7.41 -4.17 -0.19
CA VAL A 286 7.72 -2.91 0.51
C VAL A 286 8.94 -2.22 -0.09
N ASP A 287 9.94 -2.99 -0.50
CA ASP A 287 11.14 -2.55 -1.22
C ASP A 287 10.81 -1.94 -2.60
N GLN A 288 9.94 -2.57 -3.38
CA GLN A 288 9.48 -2.04 -4.67
C GLN A 288 8.67 -0.75 -4.50
N TYR A 289 7.88 -0.66 -3.43
CA TYR A 289 7.11 0.53 -3.09
C TYR A 289 8.01 1.70 -2.74
N LEU A 290 8.98 1.49 -1.84
CA LEU A 290 9.95 2.52 -1.47
C LEU A 290 10.78 2.96 -2.68
N LEU A 291 11.24 2.02 -3.51
CA LEU A 291 11.97 2.35 -4.74
C LEU A 291 11.12 3.16 -5.72
N GLY A 292 9.82 2.84 -5.84
CA GLY A 292 8.87 3.58 -6.66
C GLY A 292 8.61 5.00 -6.16
N ILE A 293 8.55 5.19 -4.83
CA ILE A 293 8.50 6.52 -4.21
C ILE A 293 9.76 7.27 -4.58
N PHE A 294 10.97 6.77 -4.23
CA PHE A 294 12.23 7.47 -4.49
C PHE A 294 12.41 7.90 -5.95
N LYS A 295 11.92 7.11 -6.91
CA LYS A 295 11.99 7.45 -8.34
C LYS A 295 10.95 8.47 -8.80
N GLY A 296 9.95 8.80 -7.97
CA GLY A 296 8.83 9.68 -8.32
C GLY A 296 7.89 9.06 -9.38
N GLN A 297 7.94 7.74 -9.56
CA GLN A 297 7.24 7.03 -10.65
C GLN A 297 5.88 6.47 -10.24
N MET A 298 5.52 6.56 -8.96
CA MET A 298 4.26 6.05 -8.40
C MET A 298 3.09 7.01 -8.64
N MET A 299 2.79 7.35 -9.90
CA MET A 299 1.70 8.28 -10.25
C MET A 299 0.31 7.62 -10.31
N GLY A 300 0.23 6.29 -10.28
CA GLY A 300 -1.02 5.53 -10.27
C GLY A 300 -1.58 5.24 -8.86
N PHE A 301 -2.90 5.14 -8.79
CA PHE A 301 -3.64 4.55 -7.66
C PHE A 301 -3.40 3.03 -7.71
N THR A 302 -2.50 2.54 -6.86
CA THR A 302 -2.21 1.09 -6.69
C THR A 302 -2.03 0.32 -8.01
N LEU A 303 -0.85 0.43 -8.64
CA LEU A 303 -0.51 -0.51 -9.72
C LEU A 303 -0.30 -1.91 -9.11
N PRO A 304 -1.12 -2.93 -9.44
CA PRO A 304 -0.68 -4.30 -9.29
C PRO A 304 0.58 -4.51 -10.15
N LYS A 305 1.44 -5.45 -9.77
CA LYS A 305 2.65 -5.76 -10.55
C LYS A 305 2.25 -5.95 -12.01
N THR A 306 2.67 -5.07 -12.91
CA THR A 306 2.68 -5.38 -14.34
C THR A 306 3.73 -6.47 -14.50
N VAL A 307 3.27 -7.73 -14.58
CA VAL A 307 4.10 -8.84 -15.01
C VAL A 307 4.61 -8.44 -16.40
N LYS A 308 5.92 -8.20 -16.48
CA LYS A 308 6.63 -8.12 -17.76
C LYS A 308 7.00 -9.53 -18.17
#